data_AF-A0A968GIH2-F1
#
_entry.id   AF-A0A968GIH2-F1
#
_cell.length_a   1.000
_cell.length_b   1.000
_cell.length_c   1.000
_cell.angle_alpha   90.00
_cell.angle_beta   90.00
_cell.angle_gamma   90.00
#
_symmetry.space_group_name_H-M   'P 1'
#
loop_
_entity.id
_entity.type
_entity.pdbx_description
1 polymer ?
#
loop_
_entity_poly.entity_id
_entity_poly.type
_entity_poly.pdbx_seq_one_letter_code
_entity_poly.pdbx_strand_id
1 'polypeptide(L)'
;MIRRALIIAGIVVLSGMLAFPLRDAVYDAVIVPLAYLFWILGLWYHAVHQVIWWIVIILFVSYVLIRSLLPGFKPATKMPIKTKPVIGQVESLSAWMKKAEHGTYFKWLIANRLGKIAHQILAQRATGKERSFFDPLAGPDWKPDSALQSYLESGLHGSFADYPTPRKPFAQRVKTPLDQNVTDVVEFLESQVKQ
;
A
#
# COMPACT_ATOMS: atom_id res chain seq x y z
N MET A 1 54.39 47.63 -26.14
CA MET A 1 54.66 46.22 -25.76
C MET A 1 55.63 46.10 -24.57
N ILE A 2 56.72 46.89 -24.53
CA ILE A 2 57.73 46.89 -23.45
C ILE A 2 57.16 47.08 -22.04
N ARG A 3 56.18 47.98 -21.84
CA ARG A 3 55.54 48.18 -20.53
C ARG A 3 54.82 46.94 -19.99
N ARG A 4 54.17 46.15 -20.86
CA ARG A 4 53.52 44.89 -20.47
C ARG A 4 54.55 43.83 -20.11
N ALA A 5 55.64 43.75 -20.87
CA ALA A 5 56.75 42.83 -20.59
C ALA A 5 57.43 43.14 -19.24
N LEU A 6 57.64 44.41 -18.91
CA LEU A 6 58.21 44.82 -17.62
C LEU A 6 57.27 44.50 -16.43
N ILE A 7 55.96 44.68 -16.60
CA ILE A 7 54.98 44.32 -15.57
C ILE A 7 54.97 42.80 -15.35
N ILE A 8 54.97 42.01 -16.43
CA ILE A 8 55.00 40.55 -16.33
C ILE A 8 56.31 40.07 -15.69
N ALA A 9 57.46 40.63 -16.09
CA ALA A 9 58.74 40.31 -15.48
C ALA A 9 58.76 40.66 -13.99
N GLY A 10 58.23 41.83 -13.62
CA GLY A 10 58.07 42.24 -12.22
C GLY A 10 57.20 41.26 -11.41
N ILE A 11 56.05 40.84 -11.96
CA ILE A 11 55.15 39.87 -11.32
C ILE A 11 55.83 38.52 -11.13
N VAL A 12 56.57 38.02 -12.13
CA VAL A 12 57.27 36.74 -12.06
C VAL A 12 58.37 36.77 -10.99
N VAL A 13 59.16 37.85 -10.94
CA VAL A 13 60.20 38.02 -9.92
C VAL A 13 59.58 38.14 -8.53
N LEU A 14 58.51 38.92 -8.38
CA LEU A 14 57.81 39.08 -7.10
C LEU A 14 57.18 37.76 -6.64
N SER A 15 56.56 37.01 -7.55
CA SER A 15 56.01 35.69 -7.28
C SER A 15 57.09 34.69 -6.86
N GLY A 16 58.27 34.73 -7.49
CA GLY A 16 59.43 33.91 -7.11
C GLY A 16 59.96 34.27 -5.72
N MET A 17 60.08 35.57 -5.41
CA MET A 17 60.50 36.05 -4.10
C MET A 17 59.51 35.68 -2.99
N LEU A 18 58.20 35.68 -3.26
CA LEU A 18 57.19 35.23 -2.29
C LEU A 18 57.11 33.71 -2.18
N ALA A 19 57.30 32.97 -3.28
CA ALA A 19 57.24 31.52 -3.29
C ALA A 19 58.34 30.89 -2.44
N PHE A 20 59.52 31.51 -2.34
CA PHE A 20 60.64 30.97 -1.59
C PHE A 20 60.39 30.87 -0.07
N PRO A 21 59.99 31.93 0.66
CA PRO A 21 59.64 31.81 2.09
C PRO A 21 58.32 31.06 2.31
N LEU A 22 57.39 31.13 1.35
CA LEU A 22 56.11 30.42 1.46
C LEU A 22 56.26 28.91 1.25
N ARG A 23 57.31 28.47 0.54
CA ARG A 23 57.61 27.06 0.31
C ARG A 23 57.80 26.32 1.62
N ASP A 24 58.61 26.86 2.53
CA ASP A 24 58.90 26.20 3.80
C ASP A 24 57.66 26.18 4.69
N ALA A 25 56.88 27.27 4.70
CA ALA A 25 55.60 27.33 5.40
C ALA A 25 54.58 26.30 4.87
N VAL A 26 54.46 26.16 3.54
CA VAL A 26 53.58 25.16 2.92
C VAL A 26 54.09 23.75 3.16
N TYR A 27 55.40 23.55 3.12
CA TYR A 27 56.01 22.25 3.37
C TYR A 27 55.70 21.78 4.80
N ASP A 28 55.94 22.61 5.81
CA ASP A 28 55.72 22.24 7.20
C ASP A 28 54.24 22.22 7.59
N ALA A 29 53.43 23.16 7.10
CA ALA A 29 52.03 23.26 7.47
C ALA A 29 51.10 22.28 6.71
N VAL A 30 51.49 21.84 5.51
CA VAL A 30 50.63 21.01 4.65
C VAL A 30 51.29 19.69 4.29
N ILE A 31 52.51 19.72 3.72
CA ILE A 31 53.13 18.52 3.15
C ILE A 31 53.51 17.53 4.26
N VAL A 32 54.17 18.01 5.32
CA VAL A 32 54.56 17.19 6.48
C VAL A 32 53.35 16.52 7.14
N PRO A 33 52.27 17.23 7.54
CA PRO A 33 51.11 16.58 8.14
C PRO A 33 50.37 15.63 7.18
N LEU A 34 50.34 15.94 5.87
CA LEU A 34 49.82 14.98 4.88
C LEU A 34 50.66 13.69 4.86
N ALA A 35 51.98 13.82 4.84
CA ALA A 35 52.89 12.67 4.83
C ALA A 35 52.70 11.80 6.07
N TYR A 36 52.55 12.42 7.25
CA TYR A 36 52.22 11.71 8.49
C TYR A 36 50.85 11.02 8.43
N LEU A 37 49.82 11.67 7.89
CA LEU A 37 48.51 11.06 7.69
C LEU A 37 48.59 9.83 6.80
N PHE A 38 49.27 9.93 5.66
CA PHE A 38 49.47 8.80 4.74
C PHE A 38 50.28 7.67 5.38
N TRP A 39 51.31 8.01 6.15
CA TRP A 39 52.11 7.02 6.86
C TRP A 39 51.29 6.26 7.91
N ILE A 40 50.49 6.97 8.71
CA ILE A 40 49.56 6.37 9.68
C ILE A 40 48.53 5.49 8.97
N LEU A 41 47.98 5.95 7.84
CA LEU A 41 47.02 5.19 7.06
C LEU A 41 47.65 3.91 6.49
N GLY A 42 48.90 3.98 6.05
CA GLY A 42 49.69 2.83 5.62
C GLY A 42 49.95 1.85 6.75
N LEU A 43 50.26 2.33 7.96
CA LEU A 43 50.40 1.50 9.15
C LEU A 43 49.09 0.79 9.50
N TRP A 44 47.96 1.50 9.45
CA TRP A 44 46.64 0.88 9.64
C TRP A 44 46.37 -0.20 8.61
N TYR A 45 46.68 0.05 7.33
CA TYR A 45 46.51 -0.94 6.27
C TYR A 45 47.32 -2.22 6.53
N HIS A 46 48.57 -2.11 7.01
CA HIS A 46 49.44 -3.25 7.30
C HIS A 46 49.14 -3.92 8.66
N ALA A 47 48.70 -3.16 9.65
CA ALA A 47 48.35 -3.68 10.97
C ALA A 47 47.01 -4.44 10.96
N VAL A 48 46.10 -4.07 10.06
CA VAL A 48 44.84 -4.77 9.85
C VAL A 48 45.14 -6.10 9.17
N HIS A 49 44.88 -7.20 9.89
CA HIS A 49 45.04 -8.54 9.37
C HIS A 49 44.22 -8.71 8.08
N GLN A 50 44.83 -9.33 7.06
CA GLN A 50 44.21 -9.59 5.74
C GLN A 50 42.79 -10.18 5.81
N VAL A 51 42.46 -10.95 6.86
CA VAL A 51 41.14 -11.53 7.11
C VAL A 51 40.06 -10.46 7.24
N ILE A 52 40.37 -9.31 7.85
CA ILE A 52 39.40 -8.23 8.05
C ILE A 52 38.97 -7.62 6.70
N TRP A 53 39.91 -7.44 5.77
CA TRP A 53 39.60 -6.97 4.41
C TRP A 53 38.67 -7.94 3.68
N TRP A 54 38.92 -9.24 3.81
CA TRP A 54 38.03 -10.26 3.24
C TRP A 54 36.64 -10.23 3.87
N ILE A 55 36.53 -10.06 5.18
CA ILE A 55 35.23 -9.94 5.86
C ILE A 55 34.46 -8.74 5.33
N VAL A 56 35.10 -7.57 5.17
CA VAL A 56 34.46 -6.36 4.63
C VAL A 56 33.98 -6.57 3.19
N ILE A 57 34.82 -7.16 2.34
CA ILE A 57 34.46 -7.46 0.94
C ILE A 57 33.29 -8.46 0.89
N ILE A 58 33.35 -9.54 1.68
CA ILE A 58 32.28 -10.55 1.74
C ILE A 58 30.99 -9.92 2.25
N LEU A 59 31.04 -9.08 3.29
CA LEU A 59 29.86 -8.37 3.79
C LEU A 59 29.27 -7.44 2.74
N PHE A 60 30.10 -6.70 2.02
CA PHE A 60 29.64 -5.80 0.97
C PHE A 60 28.98 -6.56 -0.18
N VAL A 61 29.63 -7.60 -0.69
CA VAL A 61 29.07 -8.46 -1.75
C VAL A 61 27.79 -9.13 -1.27
N SER A 62 27.78 -9.69 -0.07
CA SER A 62 26.59 -10.30 0.54
C SER A 62 25.44 -9.30 0.67
N TYR A 63 25.72 -8.07 1.12
CA TYR A 63 24.71 -7.02 1.21
C TYR A 63 24.10 -6.68 -0.16
N VAL A 64 24.93 -6.51 -1.19
CA VAL A 64 24.48 -6.27 -2.57
C VAL A 64 23.66 -7.45 -3.08
N LEU A 65 24.12 -8.67 -2.81
CA LEU A 65 23.48 -9.91 -3.24
C LEU A 65 22.12 -10.08 -2.55
N ILE A 66 22.03 -9.87 -1.24
CA ILE A 66 20.78 -9.86 -0.48
C ILE A 66 19.83 -8.82 -1.06
N ARG A 67 20.29 -7.58 -1.28
CA ARG A 67 19.46 -6.52 -1.85
C ARG A 67 18.98 -6.83 -3.28
N SER A 68 19.78 -7.56 -4.04
CA SER A 68 19.47 -8.00 -5.42
C SER A 68 18.50 -9.18 -5.44
N LEU A 69 18.68 -10.15 -4.54
CA LEU A 69 17.82 -11.32 -4.43
C LEU A 69 16.50 -11.05 -3.72
N LEU A 70 16.44 -10.07 -2.82
CA LEU A 70 15.13 -9.60 -2.37
C LEU A 70 14.47 -8.96 -3.58
N PRO A 71 13.44 -9.58 -4.20
CA PRO A 71 12.66 -8.90 -5.22
C PRO A 71 12.23 -7.61 -4.57
N GLY A 72 12.72 -6.48 -5.09
CA GLY A 72 12.54 -5.20 -4.45
C GLY A 72 11.10 -5.13 -3.97
N PHE A 73 10.91 -4.83 -2.68
CA PHE A 73 9.60 -4.47 -2.14
C PHE A 73 9.15 -3.27 -2.97
N LYS A 74 8.55 -3.56 -4.13
CA LYS A 74 7.97 -2.57 -5.02
C LYS A 74 6.76 -2.15 -4.21
N PRO A 75 6.72 -0.96 -3.59
CA PRO A 75 5.45 -0.44 -3.10
C PRO A 75 4.52 -0.54 -4.29
N ALA A 76 3.45 -1.31 -4.16
CA ALA A 76 2.58 -1.74 -5.26
C ALA A 76 2.41 -0.60 -6.24
N THR A 77 3.22 -0.60 -7.30
CA THR A 77 3.22 0.47 -8.28
C THR A 77 1.89 0.26 -8.96
N LYS A 78 0.96 1.18 -8.72
CA LYS A 78 -0.44 1.09 -9.15
C LYS A 78 -0.46 0.45 -10.53
N MET A 79 -0.92 -0.81 -10.58
CA MET A 79 -1.06 -1.52 -11.85
C MET A 79 -1.85 -0.58 -12.78
N PRO A 80 -1.42 -0.39 -14.04
CA PRO A 80 -2.24 0.31 -15.01
C PRO A 80 -3.61 -0.36 -14.94
N ILE A 81 -4.64 0.45 -14.73
CA ILE A 81 -6.03 -0.01 -14.62
C ILE A 81 -6.32 -0.70 -15.95
N LYS A 82 -6.13 -2.02 -15.98
CA LYS A 82 -6.53 -2.86 -17.10
C LYS A 82 -8.03 -2.66 -17.15
N THR A 83 -8.49 -1.95 -18.19
CA THR A 83 -9.90 -1.64 -18.40
C THR A 83 -10.65 -2.95 -18.22
N LYS A 84 -11.37 -3.07 -17.10
CA LYS A 84 -12.11 -4.29 -16.81
C LYS A 84 -13.03 -4.50 -18.01
N PRO A 85 -13.13 -5.74 -18.55
CA PRO A 85 -14.19 -6.02 -19.50
C PRO A 85 -15.51 -5.56 -18.88
N VAL A 86 -16.43 -5.07 -19.71
CA VAL A 86 -17.76 -4.65 -19.27
C VAL A 86 -18.50 -5.91 -18.79
N ILE A 87 -18.26 -6.26 -17.53
CA ILE A 87 -18.89 -7.39 -16.85
C ILE A 87 -20.36 -7.03 -16.71
N GLY A 88 -21.24 -7.89 -17.21
CA GLY A 88 -22.69 -7.70 -17.09
C GLY A 88 -23.13 -7.63 -15.62
N GLN A 89 -24.29 -7.02 -15.35
CA GLN A 89 -24.78 -6.86 -13.97
C GLN A 89 -24.86 -8.21 -13.22
N VAL A 90 -25.26 -9.29 -13.90
CA VAL A 90 -25.35 -10.64 -13.34
C VAL A 90 -23.98 -11.26 -13.06
N GLU A 91 -23.04 -11.08 -13.99
CA GLU A 91 -21.67 -11.58 -13.85
C GLU A 91 -20.90 -10.83 -12.74
N SER A 92 -21.22 -9.55 -12.52
CA SER A 92 -20.68 -8.79 -11.39
C SER A 92 -21.19 -9.31 -10.05
N LEU A 93 -22.46 -9.75 -10.01
CA LEU A 93 -23.08 -10.31 -8.82
C LEU A 93 -22.50 -11.69 -8.50
N SER A 94 -22.35 -12.57 -9.50
CA SER A 94 -21.73 -13.89 -9.29
C SER A 94 -20.26 -13.77 -8.85
N ALA A 95 -19.52 -12.80 -9.40
CA ALA A 95 -18.16 -12.49 -8.97
C ALA A 95 -18.11 -11.99 -7.52
N TRP A 96 -19.11 -11.23 -7.05
CA TRP A 96 -19.20 -10.82 -5.65
C TRP A 96 -19.65 -11.95 -4.72
N MET A 97 -20.56 -12.83 -5.14
CA MET A 97 -20.94 -14.01 -4.37
C MET A 97 -19.72 -14.88 -4.09
N LYS A 98 -18.87 -15.13 -5.11
CA LYS A 98 -17.61 -15.87 -4.94
C LYS A 98 -16.63 -15.17 -3.99
N LYS A 99 -16.69 -13.84 -3.88
CA LYS A 99 -15.86 -13.04 -2.95
C LYS A 99 -16.48 -12.82 -1.58
N ALA A 100 -17.76 -13.12 -1.39
CA ALA A 100 -18.48 -12.93 -0.13
C ALA A 100 -17.88 -13.74 1.02
N GLU A 101 -17.26 -14.89 0.70
CA GLU A 101 -16.52 -15.69 1.68
C GLU A 101 -15.37 -14.91 2.35
N HIS A 102 -14.77 -13.95 1.64
CA HIS A 102 -13.49 -13.33 2.01
C HIS A 102 -13.63 -11.99 2.74
N GLY A 103 -14.83 -11.46 2.98
CA GLY A 103 -14.97 -10.22 3.75
C GLY A 103 -16.39 -9.74 3.98
N THR A 104 -16.60 -9.11 5.15
CA THR A 104 -17.89 -8.57 5.57
C THR A 104 -18.46 -7.54 4.59
N TYR A 105 -17.59 -6.75 3.94
CA TYR A 105 -18.01 -5.77 2.93
C TYR A 105 -18.79 -6.41 1.77
N PHE A 106 -18.31 -7.55 1.24
CA PHE A 106 -18.99 -8.22 0.13
C PHE A 106 -20.31 -8.86 0.58
N LYS A 107 -20.38 -9.38 1.81
CA LYS A 107 -21.62 -9.88 2.41
C LYS A 107 -22.66 -8.77 2.55
N TRP A 108 -22.25 -7.62 3.08
CA TRP A 108 -23.08 -6.43 3.16
C TRP A 108 -23.54 -5.94 1.78
N LEU A 109 -22.64 -5.91 0.78
CA LEU A 109 -22.98 -5.43 -0.56
C LEU A 109 -24.07 -6.29 -1.23
N ILE A 110 -24.00 -7.62 -1.04
CA ILE A 110 -25.03 -8.54 -1.53
C ILE A 110 -26.34 -8.32 -0.77
N ALA A 111 -26.28 -8.23 0.56
CA ALA A 111 -27.45 -7.97 1.40
C ALA A 111 -28.14 -6.66 1.03
N ASN A 112 -27.38 -5.58 0.77
CA ASN A 112 -27.90 -4.29 0.35
C ASN A 112 -28.62 -4.35 -1.00
N ARG A 113 -28.04 -5.09 -1.96
CA ARG A 113 -28.66 -5.27 -3.28
C ARG A 113 -29.95 -6.07 -3.19
N LEU A 114 -29.96 -7.17 -2.43
CA LEU A 114 -31.15 -7.99 -2.23
C LEU A 114 -32.22 -7.24 -1.42
N GLY A 115 -31.82 -6.47 -0.41
CA GLY A 115 -32.73 -5.60 0.35
C GLY A 115 -33.39 -4.52 -0.52
N LYS A 116 -32.66 -3.93 -1.47
CA LYS A 116 -33.23 -2.99 -2.45
C LYS A 116 -34.26 -3.65 -3.35
N ILE A 117 -33.99 -4.89 -3.81
CA ILE A 117 -34.94 -5.66 -4.60
C ILE A 117 -36.20 -5.97 -3.77
N ALA A 118 -36.03 -6.42 -2.52
CA ALA A 118 -37.12 -6.66 -1.59
C ALA A 118 -37.99 -5.40 -1.40
N HIS A 119 -37.36 -4.25 -1.20
CA HIS A 119 -38.05 -2.95 -1.08
C HIS A 119 -38.83 -2.61 -2.35
N GLN A 120 -38.24 -2.80 -3.53
CA GLN A 120 -38.91 -2.56 -4.82
C GLN A 120 -40.12 -3.47 -5.04
N ILE A 121 -40.02 -4.77 -4.73
CA ILE A 121 -41.14 -5.72 -4.81
C ILE A 121 -42.29 -5.27 -3.90
N LEU A 122 -41.97 -4.90 -2.66
CA LEU A 122 -42.98 -4.41 -1.71
C LEU A 122 -43.58 -3.06 -2.11
N ALA A 123 -42.78 -2.15 -2.68
CA ALA A 123 -43.25 -0.86 -3.18
C ALA A 123 -44.19 -1.02 -4.37
N GLN A 124 -43.91 -1.98 -5.27
CA GLN A 124 -44.79 -2.28 -6.41
C GLN A 124 -46.13 -2.87 -5.98
N ARG A 125 -46.16 -3.64 -4.87
CA ARG A 125 -47.38 -4.22 -4.29
C ARG A 125 -48.20 -3.22 -3.47
N ALA A 126 -47.58 -2.18 -2.95
CA ALA A 126 -48.25 -1.14 -2.17
C ALA A 126 -48.96 -0.15 -3.11
N THR A 127 -50.09 -0.56 -3.68
CA THR A 127 -50.89 0.26 -4.60
C THR A 127 -51.29 1.59 -3.94
N GLY A 128 -50.62 2.69 -4.31
CA GLY A 128 -51.01 4.06 -3.97
C GLY A 128 -50.40 4.68 -2.71
N LYS A 129 -49.50 3.99 -1.98
CA LYS A 129 -48.76 4.60 -0.86
C LYS A 129 -47.26 4.56 -1.16
N GLU A 130 -46.64 5.73 -1.32
CA GLU A 130 -45.19 5.84 -1.43
C GLU A 130 -44.56 5.27 -0.16
N ARG A 131 -43.85 4.14 -0.31
CA ARG A 131 -43.13 3.50 0.78
C ARG A 131 -41.77 4.17 0.92
N SER A 132 -41.44 4.62 2.13
CA SER A 132 -40.12 5.16 2.42
C SER A 132 -39.07 4.07 2.32
N PHE A 133 -37.84 4.43 1.94
CA PHE A 133 -36.69 3.52 1.95
C PHE A 133 -36.37 3.02 3.37
N PHE A 134 -36.81 3.75 4.40
CA PHE A 134 -36.59 3.42 5.82
C PHE A 134 -37.71 2.60 6.45
N ASP A 135 -38.79 2.33 5.71
CA ASP A 135 -39.88 1.53 6.24
C ASP A 135 -39.43 0.08 6.42
N PRO A 136 -39.75 -0.58 7.55
CA PRO A 136 -39.42 -1.99 7.77
C PRO A 136 -39.92 -2.85 6.61
N LEU A 137 -39.21 -3.90 6.24
CA LEU A 137 -39.64 -4.82 5.17
C LEU A 137 -40.80 -5.70 5.69
N ALA A 138 -42.03 -5.17 5.61
CA ALA A 138 -43.26 -5.80 6.09
C ALA A 138 -44.43 -5.63 5.11
N GLY A 139 -45.30 -6.64 4.98
CA GLY A 139 -46.44 -6.62 4.08
C GLY A 139 -47.41 -7.78 4.34
N PRO A 140 -48.63 -7.74 3.78
CA PRO A 140 -49.69 -8.73 4.07
C PRO A 140 -49.24 -10.19 3.84
N ASP A 141 -48.49 -10.43 2.77
CA ASP A 141 -47.97 -11.75 2.37
C ASP A 141 -46.44 -11.88 2.56
N TRP A 142 -45.83 -10.90 3.23
CA TRP A 142 -44.39 -10.86 3.47
C TRP A 142 -44.07 -11.50 4.82
N LYS A 143 -43.79 -12.81 4.80
CA LYS A 143 -43.45 -13.61 5.99
C LYS A 143 -42.09 -14.29 5.83
N PRO A 144 -40.98 -13.52 5.84
CA PRO A 144 -39.64 -14.08 5.86
C PRO A 144 -39.36 -14.78 7.21
N ASP A 145 -38.45 -15.75 7.21
CA ASP A 145 -37.86 -16.24 8.46
C ASP A 145 -37.09 -15.11 9.17
N SER A 146 -37.01 -15.18 10.50
CA SER A 146 -36.38 -14.17 11.37
C SER A 146 -34.92 -13.86 10.98
N ALA A 147 -34.15 -14.88 10.58
CA ALA A 147 -32.78 -14.71 10.11
C ALA A 147 -32.72 -14.01 8.75
N LEU A 148 -33.66 -14.31 7.86
CA LEU A 148 -33.77 -13.73 6.52
C LEU A 148 -34.22 -12.27 6.58
N GLN A 149 -35.17 -11.95 7.46
CA GLN A 149 -35.58 -10.57 7.74
C GLN A 149 -34.39 -9.77 8.26
N SER A 150 -33.67 -10.30 9.26
CA SER A 150 -32.50 -9.65 9.84
C SER A 150 -31.41 -9.40 8.80
N TYR A 151 -31.17 -10.36 7.88
CA TYR A 151 -30.21 -10.22 6.79
C TYR A 151 -30.57 -9.07 5.84
N LEU A 152 -31.84 -9.03 5.38
CA LEU A 152 -32.31 -7.99 4.45
C LEU A 152 -32.31 -6.60 5.10
N GLU A 153 -32.78 -6.50 6.34
CA GLU A 153 -32.81 -5.23 7.08
C GLU A 153 -31.40 -4.72 7.41
N SER A 154 -30.49 -5.62 7.79
CA SER A 154 -29.08 -5.28 8.03
C SER A 154 -28.35 -4.85 6.75
N GLY A 155 -28.74 -5.38 5.59
CA GLY A 155 -28.26 -4.93 4.29
C GLY A 155 -28.83 -3.58 3.87
N LEU A 156 -30.10 -3.31 4.17
CA LEU A 156 -30.82 -2.12 3.72
C LEU A 156 -30.54 -0.90 4.59
N HIS A 157 -30.60 -1.06 5.92
CA HIS A 157 -30.47 0.00 6.91
C HIS A 157 -29.12 0.01 7.62
N GLY A 158 -28.41 -1.13 7.64
CA GLY A 158 -27.11 -1.26 8.31
C GLY A 158 -25.92 -0.91 7.44
N SER A 159 -24.77 -0.73 8.08
CA SER A 159 -23.47 -0.53 7.44
C SER A 159 -22.56 -1.73 7.66
N PHE A 160 -21.63 -1.99 6.74
CA PHE A 160 -20.58 -3.00 6.95
C PHE A 160 -19.71 -2.69 8.17
N ALA A 161 -19.65 -1.42 8.59
CA ALA A 161 -18.87 -0.96 9.74
C ALA A 161 -19.44 -1.45 11.07
N ASP A 162 -20.73 -1.78 11.12
CA ASP A 162 -21.42 -2.27 12.33
C ASP A 162 -21.02 -3.71 12.67
N TYR A 163 -20.33 -4.38 11.75
CA TYR A 163 -19.89 -5.78 11.85
C TYR A 163 -18.37 -5.91 11.70
N PRO A 164 -17.58 -5.33 12.62
CA PRO A 164 -16.12 -5.35 12.52
C PRO A 164 -15.59 -6.78 12.61
N THR A 165 -14.77 -7.18 11.64
CA THR A 165 -14.07 -8.46 11.72
C THR A 165 -12.91 -8.33 12.72
N PRO A 166 -12.79 -9.22 13.72
CA PRO A 166 -11.69 -9.15 14.66
C PRO A 166 -10.35 -9.34 13.93
N ARG A 167 -9.43 -8.39 14.08
CA ARG A 167 -8.08 -8.42 13.47
C ARG A 167 -7.10 -9.37 14.17
N LYS A 168 -7.53 -10.04 15.25
CA LYS A 168 -6.66 -10.92 16.04
C LYS A 168 -6.63 -12.32 15.40
N PRO A 169 -5.45 -12.95 15.24
CA PRO A 169 -5.29 -14.24 14.54
C PRO A 169 -5.98 -15.43 15.21
N PHE A 170 -6.46 -15.29 16.46
CA PHE A 170 -7.12 -16.35 17.23
C PHE A 170 -8.50 -15.97 17.77
N ALA A 171 -9.06 -14.83 17.35
CA ALA A 171 -10.41 -14.47 17.76
C ALA A 171 -11.44 -15.28 16.97
N GLN A 172 -12.38 -15.93 17.66
CA GLN A 172 -13.51 -16.58 17.00
C GLN A 172 -14.37 -15.54 16.29
N ARG A 173 -14.73 -15.82 15.04
CA ARG A 173 -15.65 -14.99 14.28
C ARG A 173 -17.05 -15.14 14.87
N VAL A 174 -17.59 -14.05 15.41
CA VAL A 174 -18.99 -14.00 15.84
C VAL A 174 -19.87 -14.09 14.59
N LYS A 175 -20.90 -14.95 14.62
CA LYS A 175 -21.88 -15.03 13.53
C LYS A 175 -22.61 -13.68 13.42
N THR A 176 -22.59 -13.11 12.23
CA THR A 176 -23.26 -11.85 11.91
C THR A 176 -24.56 -12.14 11.17
N PRO A 177 -25.57 -11.24 11.24
CA PRO A 177 -26.77 -11.35 10.41
C PRO A 177 -26.46 -11.46 8.91
N LEU A 178 -25.31 -10.94 8.48
CA LEU A 178 -24.81 -11.00 7.10
C LEU A 178 -24.27 -12.38 6.68
N ASP A 179 -24.17 -13.35 7.59
CA ASP A 179 -23.69 -14.71 7.30
C ASP A 179 -24.81 -15.66 6.82
N GLN A 180 -26.00 -15.14 6.51
CA GLN A 180 -27.12 -15.91 5.93
C GLN A 180 -26.77 -16.48 4.55
N ASN A 181 -27.32 -17.65 4.23
CA ASN A 181 -27.19 -18.27 2.92
C ASN A 181 -27.94 -17.44 1.87
N VAL A 182 -27.19 -16.95 0.87
CA VAL A 182 -27.72 -16.09 -0.20
C VAL A 182 -28.76 -16.82 -1.05
N THR A 183 -28.61 -18.13 -1.23
CA THR A 183 -29.54 -18.95 -2.03
C THR A 183 -30.95 -18.91 -1.46
N ASP A 184 -31.08 -19.11 -0.14
CA ASP A 184 -32.36 -19.10 0.57
C ASP A 184 -33.06 -17.72 0.44
N VAL A 185 -32.26 -16.65 0.46
CA VAL A 185 -32.77 -15.28 0.29
C VAL A 185 -33.30 -15.07 -1.13
N VAL A 186 -32.57 -15.53 -2.15
CA VAL A 186 -32.99 -15.41 -3.55
C VAL A 186 -34.25 -16.22 -3.82
N GLU A 187 -34.32 -17.46 -3.32
CA GLU A 187 -35.49 -18.33 -3.46
C GLU A 187 -36.74 -17.71 -2.83
N PHE A 188 -36.60 -17.11 -1.64
CA PHE A 188 -37.67 -16.36 -1.02
C PHE A 188 -38.11 -15.18 -1.88
N LEU A 189 -37.18 -14.34 -2.37
CA LEU A 189 -37.54 -13.19 -3.20
C LEU A 189 -38.21 -13.61 -4.52
N GLU A 190 -37.78 -14.72 -5.12
CA GLU A 190 -38.39 -15.27 -6.32
C GLU A 190 -39.84 -15.72 -6.07
N SER A 191 -40.10 -16.36 -4.92
CA SER A 191 -41.47 -16.73 -4.51
C SER A 191 -42.39 -15.52 -4.39
N GLN A 192 -41.84 -14.36 -4.01
CA GLN A 192 -42.56 -13.09 -3.87
C GLN A 192 -42.76 -12.35 -5.21
N VAL A 193 -42.10 -12.75 -6.30
CA VAL A 193 -42.35 -12.15 -7.63
C VAL A 193 -43.37 -12.97 -8.42
N LYS A 194 -43.43 -14.29 -8.18
CA LYS A 194 -44.35 -15.21 -8.88
C LYS A 194 -45.80 -15.14 -8.39
N GLN A 195 -46.04 -14.50 -7.25
CA GLN A 195 -47.36 -14.21 -6.68
C GLN A 195 -47.83 -12.82 -7.12
#